data_AF-A0A2S0LDZ5-F1
#
_entry.id   AF-A0A2S0LDZ5-F1
#
_cell.length_a   1.000
_cell.length_b   1.000
_cell.length_c   1.000
_cell.angle_alpha   90.00
_cell.angle_beta   90.00
_cell.angle_gamma   90.00
#
_symmetry.space_group_name_H-M   'P 1'
#
loop_
_entity.id
_entity.type
_entity.pdbx_description
1 polymer ?
#
loop_
_entity_poly.entity_id
_entity_poly.type
_entity_poly.pdbx_seq_one_letter_code
_entity_poly.pdbx_strand_id
1 'polypeptide(L)' 'MAVAGHHLRKANMMLRDEAVLEEFNKHDARYIPIAVIWREFIYPKFFISRQTLYRIFKR' A
#
# COMPACT_ATOMS: atom_id res chain seq x y z
N MET A 1 16.87 14.56 20.79
CA MET A 1 15.79 14.91 19.83
C MET A 1 15.66 13.93 18.64
N ALA A 2 16.28 12.74 18.62
CA ALA A 2 16.26 11.84 17.45
C ALA A 2 15.22 10.70 17.51
N VAL A 3 14.74 10.33 18.71
CA VAL A 3 13.87 9.15 18.89
C VAL A 3 12.44 9.38 18.41
N ALA A 4 11.88 10.59 18.62
CA ALA A 4 10.51 10.91 18.26
C ALA A 4 10.24 10.81 16.74
N GLY A 5 11.19 11.23 15.89
CA GLY A 5 11.03 11.20 14.43
C GLY A 5 10.94 9.79 13.84
N HIS A 6 11.58 8.81 14.47
CA HIS A 6 11.57 7.42 13.99
C HIS A 6 10.22 6.73 14.24
N HIS A 7 9.57 6.99 15.39
CA HIS A 7 8.23 6.46 15.69
C HIS A 7 7.17 7.04 14.75
N LEU A 8 7.23 8.35 14.48
CA LEU A 8 6.32 9.02 13.55
C LEU A 8 6.48 8.50 12.11
N ARG A 9 7.71 8.26 11.65
CA ARG A 9 7.97 7.66 10.33
C ARG A 9 7.36 6.26 10.21
N LYS A 10 7.48 5.43 11.26
CA LYS A 10 6.87 4.09 11.27
C LYS A 10 5.35 4.17 11.25
N ALA A 11 4.75 5.04 12.06
CA ALA A 11 3.31 5.25 12.09
C ALA A 11 2.78 5.73 10.73
N ASN A 12 3.40 6.74 10.13
CA ASN A 12 3.00 7.25 8.81
C ASN A 12 3.12 6.18 7.71
N MET A 13 4.13 5.32 7.80
CA MET A 13 4.27 4.19 6.87
C MET A 13 3.15 3.17 7.06
N MET A 14 2.78 2.84 8.30
CA MET A 14 1.67 1.94 8.61
C MET A 14 0.33 2.48 8.08
N LEU A 15 0.05 3.76 8.32
CA LEU A 15 -1.16 4.43 7.81
C LEU A 15 -1.22 4.41 6.27
N ARG A 16 -0.08 4.59 5.61
CA ARG A 16 -0.02 4.49 4.14
C ARG A 16 -0.26 3.06 3.66
N ASP A 17 0.34 2.07 4.31
CA ASP A 17 0.16 0.66 3.96
C ASP A 17 -1.31 0.25 4.14
N GLU A 18 -1.95 0.70 5.23
CA GLU A 18 -3.38 0.50 5.50
C GLU A 18 -4.28 1.13 4.43
N ALA A 19 -4.03 2.38 4.06
CA ALA A 19 -4.78 3.06 2.99
C ALA A 19 -4.65 2.36 1.63
N VAL A 20 -3.49 1.76 1.35
CA VAL A 20 -3.26 0.96 0.13
C VAL A 20 -4.06 -0.34 0.17
N LEU A 21 -4.11 -1.02 1.33
CA LEU A 21 -4.91 -2.23 1.53
C LEU A 21 -6.40 -1.94 1.38
N GLU A 22 -6.89 -0.85 1.97
CA GLU A 22 -8.28 -0.42 1.82
C GLU A 22 -8.64 -0.17 0.36
N GLU A 23 -7.79 0.51 -0.41
CA GLU A 23 -8.03 0.73 -1.83
C GLU A 23 -8.04 -0.59 -2.61
N PHE A 24 -7.08 -1.48 -2.33
CA PHE A 24 -7.02 -2.80 -2.96
C PHE A 24 -8.30 -3.61 -2.69
N ASN A 25 -8.78 -3.61 -1.45
CA ASN A 25 -9.95 -4.39 -1.01
C ASN A 25 -11.28 -3.91 -1.63
N LYS A 26 -11.32 -2.72 -2.23
CA LYS A 26 -12.48 -2.27 -3.03
C LYS A 26 -12.65 -3.05 -4.32
N HIS A 27 -11.60 -3.78 -4.75
CA HIS A 27 -11.58 -4.53 -5.99
C HIS A 27 -11.55 -6.04 -5.71
N ASP A 28 -12.38 -6.80 -6.42
CA ASP A 28 -12.42 -8.25 -6.25
C ASP A 28 -11.23 -8.92 -6.97
N ALA A 29 -10.18 -9.19 -6.19
CA ALA A 29 -8.95 -9.82 -6.66
C ALA A 29 -9.12 -11.28 -7.13
N ARG A 30 -10.30 -11.89 -6.94
CA ARG A 30 -10.62 -13.23 -7.51
C ARG A 30 -10.84 -13.16 -9.02
N TYR A 31 -11.33 -12.03 -9.52
CA TYR A 31 -11.67 -11.84 -10.93
C TYR A 31 -10.72 -10.87 -11.63
N ILE A 32 -10.15 -9.90 -10.90
CA ILE A 32 -9.25 -8.89 -11.45
C ILE A 32 -7.81 -9.22 -11.04
N PRO A 33 -6.87 -9.40 -12.00
CA PRO A 33 -5.49 -9.66 -11.67
C PRO A 33 -4.89 -8.54 -10.82
N ILE A 34 -4.11 -8.89 -9.79
CA ILE A 34 -3.43 -7.92 -8.89
C ILE A 34 -2.63 -6.87 -9.69
N ALA A 35 -2.01 -7.27 -10.80
CA ALA A 35 -1.25 -6.34 -11.66
C ALA A 35 -2.15 -5.26 -12.30
N VAL A 36 -3.39 -5.60 -12.65
CA VAL A 36 -4.38 -4.66 -13.19
C VAL A 36 -4.86 -3.75 -12.06
N ILE A 37 -5.22 -4.31 -10.90
CA ILE A 37 -5.62 -3.51 -9.74
C ILE A 37 -4.53 -2.50 -9.37
N TRP A 38 -3.27 -2.96 -9.37
CA TRP A 38 -2.12 -2.10 -9.12
C TRP A 38 -1.99 -0.98 -10.14
N ARG A 39 -2.05 -1.29 -11.44
CA ARG A 39 -1.82 -0.30 -12.50
C ARG A 39 -2.94 0.74 -12.58
N GLU A 40 -4.19 0.32 -12.47
CA GLU A 40 -5.36 1.17 -12.70
C GLU A 40 -5.79 1.95 -11.46
N PHE A 41 -5.66 1.39 -10.24
CA PHE A 41 -6.25 1.98 -9.04
C PHE A 41 -5.23 2.36 -7.97
N ILE A 42 -4.16 1.58 -7.79
CA ILE A 42 -3.19 1.83 -6.71
C ILE A 42 -2.08 2.78 -7.14
N TYR A 43 -1.42 2.52 -8.27
CA TYR A 43 -0.29 3.31 -8.73
C TYR A 43 -0.64 4.79 -8.96
N PRO A 44 -1.76 5.14 -9.64
CA PRO A 44 -2.11 6.54 -9.88
C PRO A 44 -2.38 7.34 -8.60
N LYS A 45 -2.74 6.66 -7.51
CA LYS A 45 -3.11 7.29 -6.22
C LYS A 45 -1.97 7.35 -5.22
N PHE A 46 -1.19 6.26 -5.10
CA PHE A 46 -0.18 6.10 -4.05
C PHE A 46 1.26 6.08 -4.58
N PHE A 47 1.45 6.02 -5.90
CA PHE A 47 2.77 6.01 -6.58
C PHE A 47 3.74 4.97 -6.01
N ILE A 48 3.22 3.78 -5.67
CA ILE A 48 4.03 2.68 -5.14
C ILE A 48 4.39 1.68 -6.23
N SER A 49 5.58 1.10 -6.13
CA SER A 49 5.95 -0.01 -7.00
C SER A 49 5.08 -1.24 -6.73
N ARG A 50 4.90 -2.10 -7.75
CA ARG A 50 4.20 -3.38 -7.57
C ARG A 50 4.89 -4.28 -6.54
N GLN A 51 6.22 -4.19 -6.41
CA GLN A 51 6.97 -4.92 -5.38
C GLN A 51 6.63 -4.42 -3.98
N THR A 52 6.45 -3.11 -3.80
CA THR A 52 6.01 -2.53 -2.52
C THR A 52 4.63 -3.04 -2.15
N LEU A 53 3.69 -3.12 -3.11
CA LEU A 53 2.37 -3.72 -2.88
C LEU A 53 2.47 -5.17 -2.39
N TYR A 54 3.31 -5.99 -3.03
CA TYR A 54 3.53 -7.37 -2.56
C TYR A 54 4.18 -7.45 -1.18
N ARG A 55 5.04 -6.50 -0.81
CA ARG A 55 5.60 -6.43 0.55
C ARG A 55 4.53 -6.09 1.58
N ILE A 56 3.58 -5.21 1.24
CA ILE A 56 2.44 -4.88 2.10
C ILE A 56 1.58 -6.12 2.36
N PHE A 57 1.32 -6.95 1.34
CA PHE A 57 0.56 -8.20 1.53
C PHE A 57 1.29 -9.30 2.32
N LYS A 58 2.62 -9.28 2.34
CA LYS A 58 3.45 -10.28 3.03
C LYS A 58 3.83 -9.89 4.46
N ARG A 59 3.36 -8.73 4.92
CA ARG A 59 3.70 -8.17 6.21
C ARG A 59 2.79 -8.72 7.30
#